data_AF-A0A4S8PHN4-F1
#
_entry.id   AF-A0A4S8PHN4-F1
#
_cell.length_a   1.000
_cell.length_b   1.000
_cell.length_c   1.000
_cell.angle_alpha   90.00
_cell.angle_beta   90.00
_cell.angle_gamma   90.00
#
_symmetry.space_group_name_H-M   'P 1'
#
loop_
_entity.id
_entity.type
_entity.pdbx_description
1 polymer ?
#
loop_
_entity_poly.entity_id
_entity_poly.type
_entity_poly.pdbx_seq_one_letter_code
_entity_poly.pdbx_strand_id
1 'polypeptide(L)'
;MIELAIWQHAGVPGLSEAKAQLQSIIGDQHPVPVQELGPSMQEFVREVQRRVPGIGLVGSQGPAEDSRYSRHGVVVQLGNDLPENAYELVLSTANKLKLAFYDPDMDLAVGSEDMSDIAIHDKKS
;
A
#
# COMPACT_ATOMS: atom_id res chain seq x y z
N MET A 1 -13.08 0.84 7.83
CA MET A 1 -11.63 0.57 7.83
C MET A 1 -11.27 0.32 6.40
N ILE A 2 -10.51 1.22 5.79
CA ILE A 2 -10.07 1.07 4.39
C ILE A 2 -8.73 0.32 4.43
N GLU A 3 -8.57 -0.68 3.57
CA GLU A 3 -7.35 -1.49 3.45
C GLU A 3 -6.68 -1.26 2.11
N LEU A 4 -5.59 -0.50 2.07
CA LEU A 4 -4.85 -0.29 0.82
C LEU A 4 -3.68 -1.26 0.73
N ALA A 5 -3.63 -2.08 -0.32
CA ALA A 5 -2.45 -2.87 -0.64
C ALA A 5 -1.44 -1.99 -1.37
N ILE A 6 -0.19 -1.92 -0.91
CA ILE A 6 0.89 -1.11 -1.50
C ILE A 6 2.09 -2.03 -1.77
N TRP A 7 2.65 -1.99 -2.98
CA TRP A 7 3.80 -2.81 -3.32
C TRP A 7 4.66 -2.21 -4.44
N GLN A 8 5.85 -2.77 -4.59
CA GLN A 8 6.74 -2.44 -5.69
C GLN A 8 6.40 -3.29 -6.91
N HIS A 9 5.98 -2.65 -7.99
CA HIS A 9 5.67 -3.29 -9.27
C HIS A 9 5.89 -2.27 -10.39
N ALA A 10 6.24 -2.74 -11.58
CA ALA A 10 6.40 -1.88 -12.75
C ALA A 10 5.09 -1.86 -13.55
N GLY A 11 4.52 -0.68 -13.80
CA GLY A 11 3.29 -0.52 -14.58
C GLY A 11 2.00 -0.63 -13.76
N VAL A 12 0.85 -0.62 -14.47
CA VAL A 12 -0.50 -0.70 -13.87
C VAL A 12 -0.96 -2.16 -13.84
N PRO A 13 -1.15 -2.75 -12.64
CA PRO A 13 -1.61 -4.12 -12.52
C PRO A 13 -3.10 -4.23 -12.89
N GLY A 14 -3.48 -5.35 -13.53
CA GLY A 14 -4.89 -5.65 -13.73
C GLY A 14 -5.60 -5.93 -12.40
N LEU A 15 -6.91 -5.71 -12.31
CA LEU A 15 -7.66 -5.92 -11.05
C LEU A 15 -7.51 -7.32 -10.45
N SER A 16 -7.50 -8.37 -11.29
CA SER A 16 -7.29 -9.74 -10.83
C SER A 16 -5.89 -9.96 -10.25
N GLU A 17 -4.88 -9.33 -10.84
CA GLU A 17 -3.50 -9.36 -10.34
C GLU A 17 -3.38 -8.59 -9.03
N ALA A 18 -3.97 -7.40 -8.95
CA ALA A 18 -4.00 -6.59 -7.74
C ALA A 18 -4.67 -7.33 -6.56
N LYS A 19 -5.79 -8.03 -6.82
CA LYS A 19 -6.44 -8.91 -5.83
C LYS A 19 -5.54 -10.06 -5.39
N ALA A 20 -4.88 -10.74 -6.33
CA ALA A 20 -3.95 -11.82 -6.02
C ALA A 20 -2.74 -11.32 -5.21
N GLN A 21 -2.27 -10.11 -5.50
CA GLN A 21 -1.19 -9.46 -4.77
C GLN A 21 -1.60 -9.15 -3.33
N LEU A 22 -2.79 -8.58 -3.11
CA LEU A 22 -3.35 -8.37 -1.77
C LEU A 22 -3.37 -9.67 -0.97
N GLN A 23 -3.85 -10.78 -1.56
CA GLN A 23 -3.85 -12.08 -0.91
C GLN A 23 -2.44 -12.60 -0.60
N SER A 24 -1.47 -12.35 -1.48
CA SER A 24 -0.06 -12.72 -1.25
C SER A 24 0.57 -11.93 -0.10
N ILE A 25 0.22 -10.65 0.05
CA ILE A 25 0.68 -9.80 1.16
C ILE A 25 0.08 -10.30 2.48
N ILE A 26 -1.23 -10.56 2.52
CA ILE A 26 -1.92 -11.04 3.73
C ILE A 26 -1.47 -12.46 4.11
N GLY A 27 -1.25 -13.32 3.12
CA GLY A 27 -0.89 -14.72 3.30
C GLY A 27 0.60 -15.00 3.47
N ASP A 28 1.46 -13.97 3.54
CA ASP A 28 2.90 -14.17 3.63
C ASP A 28 3.30 -14.82 4.96
N GLN A 29 3.82 -16.05 4.88
CA GLN A 29 4.26 -16.82 6.04
C GLN A 29 5.68 -16.45 6.51
N HIS A 30 6.41 -15.64 5.75
CA HIS A 30 7.80 -15.31 6.01
C HIS A 30 8.05 -13.80 5.94
N PRO A 31 7.42 -13.02 6.83
CA PRO A 31 7.57 -11.57 6.85
C PRO A 31 8.99 -11.17 7.25
N VAL A 32 9.49 -10.08 6.68
CA VAL A 32 10.86 -9.61 6.80
C VAL A 32 10.90 -8.24 7.50
N PRO A 33 11.98 -7.89 8.21
CA PRO A 33 12.12 -6.55 8.78
C PRO A 33 12.16 -5.48 7.66
N VAL A 34 11.83 -4.23 8.00
CA VAL A 34 11.72 -3.13 7.01
C VAL A 34 12.98 -2.98 6.16
N GLN A 35 14.17 -3.23 6.71
CA GLN A 35 15.46 -3.09 6.02
C GLN A 35 15.66 -4.11 4.89
N GLU A 36 14.88 -5.19 4.87
CA GLU A 36 14.89 -6.20 3.81
C GLU A 36 13.89 -5.91 2.69
N LEU A 37 13.02 -4.90 2.84
CA LEU A 37 12.14 -4.45 1.76
C LEU A 37 12.92 -3.70 0.66
N GLY A 38 12.33 -3.55 -0.52
CA GLY A 38 12.90 -2.70 -1.58
C GLY A 38 13.00 -1.22 -1.14
N PRO A 39 13.98 -0.44 -1.64
CA PRO A 39 14.24 0.93 -1.15
C PRO A 39 13.02 1.85 -1.13
N SER A 40 12.18 1.83 -2.18
CA SER A 40 10.94 2.62 -2.22
C SER A 40 9.94 2.20 -1.14
N MET A 41 9.85 0.91 -0.83
CA MET A 41 8.98 0.41 0.24
C MET A 41 9.49 0.80 1.63
N GLN A 42 10.81 0.76 1.85
CA GLN A 42 11.40 1.23 3.11
C GLN A 42 11.06 2.70 3.36
N GLU A 43 11.25 3.52 2.33
CA GLU A 43 10.95 4.95 2.40
C GLU A 43 9.46 5.20 2.59
N PHE A 44 8.60 4.44 1.91
CA PHE A 44 7.15 4.53 2.06
C PHE A 44 6.71 4.28 3.50
N VAL A 45 7.15 3.18 4.11
CA VAL A 45 6.81 2.82 5.50
C VAL A 45 7.24 3.95 6.45
N ARG A 46 8.48 4.45 6.31
CA ARG A 46 9.01 5.53 7.14
C ARG A 46 8.22 6.83 6.99
N GLU A 47 7.96 7.27 5.75
CA GLU A 47 7.26 8.52 5.49
C GLU A 47 5.80 8.47 5.96
N VAL A 48 5.11 7.35 5.74
CA VAL A 48 3.72 7.18 6.16
C VAL A 48 3.60 7.16 7.69
N GLN A 49 4.45 6.42 8.39
CA GLN A 49 4.44 6.39 9.87
C GLN A 49 4.83 7.74 10.48
N ARG A 50 5.76 8.47 9.85
CA ARG A 50 6.18 9.81 10.29
C ARG A 50 5.07 10.84 10.11
N ARG A 51 4.31 10.78 9.01
CA ARG A 51 3.28 11.77 8.66
C ARG A 51 1.91 11.44 9.23
N VAL A 52 1.63 10.15 9.46
CA VAL A 52 0.36 9.65 10.02
C VAL A 52 0.68 8.74 11.21
N PRO A 53 1.03 9.31 12.38
CA PRO A 53 1.28 8.51 13.58
C PRO A 53 0.06 7.67 13.94
N GLY A 54 0.27 6.39 14.25
CA GLY A 54 -0.80 5.45 14.61
C GLY A 54 -1.51 4.78 13.43
N ILE A 55 -1.06 5.05 12.19
CA ILE A 55 -1.53 4.30 11.01
C ILE A 55 -1.21 2.81 11.15
N GLY A 56 -2.20 1.95 10.90
CA GLY A 56 -2.01 0.51 10.91
C GLY A 56 -1.29 0.09 9.64
N LEU A 57 -0.16 -0.58 9.75
CA LEU A 57 0.45 -1.31 8.64
C LEU A 57 0.41 -2.79 9.01
N VAL A 58 -0.29 -3.63 8.24
CA VAL A 58 -0.37 -5.07 8.53
C VAL A 58 1.04 -5.66 8.44
N GLY A 59 1.50 -6.22 9.57
CA GLY A 59 2.89 -6.61 9.81
C GLY A 59 3.61 -5.79 10.90
N SER A 60 3.10 -4.60 11.24
CA SER A 60 3.64 -3.76 12.31
C SER A 60 2.92 -4.02 13.64
N GLN A 61 3.43 -4.94 14.46
CA GLN A 61 3.24 -4.84 15.90
C GLN A 61 4.54 -4.37 16.52
N GLY A 62 4.60 -3.07 16.83
CA GLY A 62 5.79 -2.42 17.39
C GLY A 62 6.24 -1.19 16.60
N PRO A 63 7.31 -0.52 17.03
CA PRO A 63 7.94 0.55 16.27
C PRO A 63 8.39 0.06 14.88
N ALA A 64 8.57 0.98 13.94
CA ALA A 64 8.91 0.70 12.54
C ALA A 64 10.08 -0.28 12.35
N GLU A 65 11.07 -0.19 13.25
CA GLU A 65 12.32 -0.93 13.21
C GLU A 65 12.19 -2.40 13.65
N ASP A 66 11.18 -2.72 14.46
CA ASP A 66 10.87 -4.08 14.95
C ASP A 66 9.71 -4.73 14.19
N SER A 67 9.06 -3.97 13.31
CA SER A 67 7.92 -4.42 12.52
C SER A 67 8.35 -5.33 11.37
N ARG A 68 7.60 -6.40 11.12
CA ARG A 68 7.87 -7.35 10.04
C ARG A 68 6.81 -7.24 8.96
N TYR A 69 7.23 -6.94 7.75
CA TYR A 69 6.35 -6.69 6.61
C TYR A 69 6.41 -7.85 5.63
N SER A 70 5.39 -8.01 4.80
CA SER A 70 5.47 -8.98 3.72
C SER A 70 6.54 -8.56 2.70
N ARG A 71 7.28 -9.54 2.16
CA ARG A 71 8.18 -9.31 1.01
C ARG A 71 7.42 -8.88 -0.25
N HIS A 72 6.11 -9.15 -0.30
CA HIS A 72 5.24 -8.84 -1.42
C HIS A 72 4.66 -7.42 -1.36
N GLY A 73 4.77 -6.72 -0.22
CA GLY A 73 4.19 -5.39 -0.03
C GLY A 73 3.69 -5.17 1.39
N VAL A 74 2.88 -4.13 1.58
CA VAL A 74 2.24 -3.80 2.86
C VAL A 74 0.76 -3.54 2.65
N VAL A 75 -0.06 -3.89 3.64
CA VAL A 75 -1.45 -3.42 3.71
C VAL A 75 -1.51 -2.26 4.69
N VAL A 76 -2.07 -1.14 4.25
CA VAL A 76 -2.32 0.04 5.07
C VAL A 76 -3.76 0.00 5.57
N GLN A 77 -3.94 0.01 6.88
CA GLN A 77 -5.24 0.06 7.53
C GLN A 77 -5.54 1.48 7.98
N LEU A 78 -6.48 2.11 7.30
CA LEU A 78 -6.98 3.43 7.64
C LEU A 78 -8.19 3.27 8.58
N GLY A 79 -7.91 3.48 9.88
CA GLY A 79 -8.93 3.51 10.92
C GLY A 79 -9.71 4.82 10.93
N ASN A 80 -10.87 4.82 11.60
CA ASN A 80 -11.73 6.01 11.71
C ASN A 80 -11.14 7.13 12.56
N ASP A 81 -10.14 6.81 13.40
CA ASP A 81 -9.48 7.77 14.30
C ASP A 81 -8.28 8.48 13.65
N LEU A 82 -7.98 8.20 12.38
CA LEU A 82 -6.92 8.86 11.66
C LEU A 82 -7.35 10.23 11.13
N PRO A 83 -6.40 11.16 10.89
CA PRO A 83 -6.68 12.43 10.23
C PRO A 83 -7.44 12.24 8.91
N GLU A 84 -8.36 13.14 8.59
CA GLU A 84 -9.18 13.08 7.36
C GLU A 84 -8.33 12.98 6.08
N ASN A 85 -7.13 13.56 6.09
CA ASN A 85 -6.20 13.53 4.97
C ASN A 85 -5.27 12.30 4.93
N ALA A 86 -5.40 11.34 5.85
CA ALA A 86 -4.51 10.18 5.92
C ALA A 86 -4.54 9.35 4.63
N TYR A 87 -5.73 9.18 4.03
CA TYR A 87 -5.90 8.49 2.76
C TYR A 87 -5.11 9.16 1.63
N GLU A 88 -5.30 10.47 1.43
CA GLU A 88 -4.58 11.25 0.41
C GLU A 88 -3.06 11.25 0.65
N LEU A 89 -2.63 11.31 1.90
CA LEU A 89 -1.23 11.27 2.28
C LEU A 89 -0.58 9.93 1.89
N VAL A 90 -1.26 8.82 2.15
CA VAL A 90 -0.80 7.48 1.77
C VAL A 90 -0.67 7.37 0.25
N LEU A 91 -1.71 7.76 -0.49
CA LEU A 91 -1.68 7.71 -1.96
C LEU A 91 -0.60 8.61 -2.56
N SER A 92 -0.46 9.84 -2.05
CA SER A 92 0.57 10.78 -2.53
C SER A 92 1.98 10.25 -2.29
N THR A 93 2.21 9.58 -1.15
CA THR A 93 3.50 8.98 -0.81
C THR A 93 3.79 7.78 -1.71
N ALA A 94 2.80 6.89 -1.93
CA ALA A 94 2.93 5.76 -2.84
C ALA A 94 3.26 6.22 -4.27
N ASN A 95 2.54 7.22 -4.78
CA ASN A 95 2.76 7.78 -6.11
C ASN A 95 4.16 8.42 -6.25
N LYS A 96 4.56 9.26 -5.29
CA LYS A 96 5.89 9.90 -5.26
C LYS A 96 7.03 8.86 -5.31
N LEU A 97 6.82 7.71 -4.67
CA LEU A 97 7.80 6.62 -4.58
C LEU A 97 7.64 5.57 -5.69
N LYS A 98 6.75 5.82 -6.65
CA LYS A 98 6.46 4.91 -7.78
C LYS A 98 6.09 3.52 -7.29
N LEU A 99 5.14 3.46 -6.37
CA LEU A 99 4.58 2.22 -5.86
C LEU A 99 3.20 2.00 -6.46
N ALA A 100 2.88 0.74 -6.73
CA ALA A 100 1.53 0.34 -7.11
C ALA A 100 0.66 0.27 -5.86
N PHE A 101 -0.64 0.53 -6.03
CA PHE A 101 -1.62 0.35 -4.98
C PHE A 101 -2.92 -0.27 -5.46
N TYR A 102 -3.63 -0.90 -4.53
CA TYR A 102 -4.95 -1.46 -4.73
C TYR A 102 -5.88 -1.07 -3.57
N ASP A 103 -7.03 -0.50 -3.92
CA ASP A 103 -8.15 -0.24 -3.02
C ASP A 103 -9.27 -1.27 -3.30
N PRO A 104 -9.51 -2.23 -2.39
CA PRO A 104 -10.55 -3.24 -2.53
C PRO A 104 -11.97 -2.69 -2.34
N ASP A 105 -12.14 -1.58 -1.62
CA ASP A 105 -13.47 -0.97 -1.40
C ASP A 105 -13.95 -0.28 -2.68
N MET A 106 -13.02 0.32 -3.44
CA MET A 106 -13.32 0.95 -4.74
C MET A 106 -13.09 0.02 -5.94
N ASP A 107 -12.53 -1.18 -5.73
CA ASP A 107 -11.99 -2.06 -6.78
C ASP A 107 -11.09 -1.30 -7.77
N LEU A 108 -10.17 -0.49 -7.22
CA LEU A 108 -9.28 0.38 -7.98
C LEU A 108 -7.83 -0.07 -7.82
N ALA A 109 -7.16 -0.36 -8.94
CA ALA A 109 -5.72 -0.63 -8.97
C ALA A 109 -4.99 0.49 -9.74
N VAL A 110 -3.88 0.95 -9.19
CA VAL A 110 -3.04 2.00 -9.77
C VAL A 110 -1.60 1.54 -9.79
N GLY A 111 -0.91 1.81 -10.90
CA GLY A 111 0.48 1.44 -11.11
C GLY A 111 1.50 2.46 -10.62
N SER A 112 2.77 2.11 -10.81
CA SER A 112 3.93 2.94 -10.46
C SER A 112 4.35 3.93 -11.55
N GLU A 113 3.80 3.82 -12.76
CA GLU A 113 4.07 4.75 -13.86
C GLU A 113 3.17 5.99 -13.74
N ASP A 114 3.74 7.16 -14.05
CA ASP A 114 3.11 8.49 -13.96
C ASP A 114 1.64 8.42 -14.39
N MET A 115 0.75 9.00 -13.56
CA MET A 115 -0.72 9.05 -13.60
C MET A 115 -1.36 9.58 -14.91
N SER A 116 -0.78 9.28 -16.07
CA SER A 116 -1.30 9.64 -17.38
C SER A 116 -2.43 8.72 -17.81
N ASP A 117 -2.49 7.49 -17.28
CA ASP A 117 -3.48 6.48 -17.65
C ASP A 117 -4.23 5.96 -16.42
N ILE A 118 -5.09 6.80 -15.82
CA ILE A 118 -6.12 6.31 -14.89
C ILE A 118 -7.19 5.60 -15.74
N ALA A 119 -7.13 4.26 -15.80
CA ALA A 119 -8.20 3.45 -16.34
C ALA A 119 -9.40 3.46 -15.36
N ILE A 120 -10.24 4.48 -15.44
CA ILE A 120 -11.55 4.47 -14.79
C ILE A 120 -12.42 3.48 -15.57
N HIS A 121 -12.57 2.25 -15.05
CA HIS A 121 -13.61 1.35 -15.52
C HIS A 121 -14.96 1.85 -15.01
N ASP A 122 -15.60 2.70 -15.81
CA ASP A 122 -17.00 3.07 -15.67
C ASP A 122 -17.86 1.79 -15.71
N LYS A 123 -18.38 1.39 -14.55
CA LYS A 123 -19.46 0.40 -14.47
C LYS A 123 -20.69 1.01 -15.12
N LYS A 124 -20.86 0.82 -16.43
CA LYS A 124 -22.13 1.09 -17.07
C LYS A 124 -23.19 0.09 -16.57
N SER A 125 -24.27 0.70 -16.11
CA SER A 125 -25.55 0.12 -15.67
C SER A 125 -26.19 -0.80 -16.71
#